data_AF-A0A844YJS1-F1
#
_entry.id   AF-A0A844YJS1-F1
#
_cell.length_a   1.000
_cell.length_b   1.000
_cell.length_c   1.000
_cell.angle_alpha   90.00
_cell.angle_beta   90.00
_cell.angle_gamma   90.00
#
_symmetry.space_group_name_H-M   'P 1'
#
loop_
_entity.id
_entity.type
_entity.pdbx_description
1 polymer ?
#
loop_
_entity_poly.entity_id
_entity_poly.type
_entity_poly.pdbx_seq_one_letter_code
_entity_poly.pdbx_strand_id
1 'polypeptide(L)'
;MPKKKTTASRAVATAKNTNLARLPERIAIGDHEVRPEQLYIIKKRQPRGSGPWNDEKFDKVAWNDAETGLDCILLRQASGVWGGFVAVPPDHPLYGYREDAVPAAIGLTPHGGIDYAEACSRYEDEAVRVCHVHSRANAPQAEDQTEDNAWWFGFAADKRGDLVPSGGKPILAREEGEIYRSIDYMYSETVQLARQLKAIDDSSIAKADPVLAPPPPRLGKPGGR
;
A
#
# COMPACT_ATOMS: atom_id res chain seq x y z
N MET A 1 18.07 -11.42 42.17
CA MET A 1 17.10 -12.04 41.24
C MET A 1 16.76 -11.03 40.14
N PRO A 2 17.07 -11.29 38.86
CA PRO A 2 16.80 -10.33 37.79
C PRO A 2 15.32 -10.37 37.40
N LYS A 3 14.68 -9.21 37.39
CA LYS A 3 13.27 -9.02 36.99
C LYS A 3 13.15 -9.28 35.49
N LYS A 4 12.37 -10.29 35.10
CA LYS A 4 11.96 -10.55 33.70
C LYS A 4 11.23 -9.31 33.17
N LYS A 5 11.76 -8.69 32.12
CA LYS A 5 11.03 -7.70 31.32
C LYS A 5 9.92 -8.42 30.56
N THR A 6 8.68 -8.07 30.86
CA THR A 6 7.49 -8.49 30.11
C THR A 6 7.49 -7.82 28.75
N THR A 7 7.59 -8.62 27.69
CA THR A 7 7.42 -8.20 26.31
C THR A 7 6.01 -7.65 26.13
N ALA A 8 5.89 -6.35 25.82
CA ALA A 8 4.61 -5.73 25.53
C ALA A 8 3.97 -6.44 24.31
N SER A 9 2.89 -7.17 24.53
CA SER A 9 2.04 -7.72 23.49
C SER A 9 1.39 -6.55 22.73
N ARG A 10 1.88 -6.27 21.52
CA ARG A 10 1.33 -5.25 20.62
C ARG A 10 -0.10 -5.64 20.26
N ALA A 11 -1.05 -4.76 20.60
CA ALA A 11 -2.49 -5.02 20.57
C ALA A 11 -2.99 -5.63 19.26
N VAL A 12 -3.91 -6.60 19.38
CA VAL A 12 -4.70 -7.15 18.26
C VAL A 12 -5.67 -6.07 17.81
N ALA A 13 -5.74 -5.79 16.51
CA ALA A 13 -6.69 -4.81 15.96
C ALA A 13 -8.13 -5.17 16.37
N THR A 14 -8.92 -4.16 16.75
CA THR A 14 -10.31 -4.35 17.17
C THR A 14 -11.19 -4.76 15.99
N ALA A 15 -12.26 -5.53 16.28
CA ALA A 15 -13.21 -6.06 15.29
C ALA A 15 -13.95 -5.01 14.45
N LYS A 16 -13.69 -3.71 14.62
CA LYS A 16 -14.24 -2.66 13.75
C LYS A 16 -13.63 -2.69 12.35
N ASN A 17 -12.40 -3.20 12.22
CA ASN A 17 -11.61 -3.10 10.99
C ASN A 17 -11.50 -4.47 10.27
N THR A 18 -12.47 -5.36 10.51
CA THR A 18 -12.60 -6.67 9.87
C THR A 18 -14.04 -7.16 10.03
N ASN A 19 -14.53 -7.97 9.10
CA ASN A 19 -15.78 -8.71 9.31
C ASN A 19 -15.55 -10.12 9.87
N LEU A 20 -14.35 -10.41 10.35
CA LEU A 20 -13.99 -11.66 11.02
C LEU A 20 -14.18 -11.53 12.54
N ALA A 21 -14.44 -12.66 13.22
CA ALA A 21 -14.58 -12.69 14.67
C ALA A 21 -13.30 -12.20 15.41
N ARG A 22 -12.13 -12.45 14.80
CA ARG A 22 -10.83 -11.96 15.26
C ARG A 22 -9.88 -11.85 14.07
N LEU A 23 -9.05 -10.82 14.07
CA LEU A 23 -7.97 -10.70 13.09
C LEU A 23 -6.88 -11.73 13.39
N PRO A 24 -6.45 -12.56 12.42
CA PRO A 24 -5.33 -13.48 12.62
C PRO A 24 -4.05 -12.69 12.88
N GLU A 25 -3.13 -13.26 13.65
CA GLU A 25 -1.84 -12.60 13.93
C GLU A 25 -0.97 -12.51 12.68
N ARG A 26 -1.05 -13.54 11.83
CA ARG A 26 -0.35 -13.64 10.55
C ARG A 26 -1.23 -14.32 9.52
N ILE A 27 -1.05 -13.95 8.26
CA ILE A 27 -1.61 -14.64 7.11
C ILE A 27 -0.49 -14.97 6.13
N ALA A 28 -0.66 -16.07 5.41
CA ALA A 28 0.22 -16.42 4.29
C ALA A 28 -0.32 -15.79 3.00
N ILE A 29 0.58 -15.20 2.21
CA ILE A 29 0.37 -14.75 0.83
C ILE A 29 1.56 -15.28 0.03
N GLY A 30 1.34 -16.33 -0.76
CA GLY A 30 2.42 -17.13 -1.34
C GLY A 30 3.42 -17.61 -0.27
N ASP A 31 4.70 -17.33 -0.49
CA ASP A 31 5.80 -17.65 0.43
C ASP A 31 6.03 -16.59 1.52
N HIS A 32 5.14 -15.59 1.63
CA HIS A 32 5.29 -14.46 2.55
C HIS A 32 4.29 -14.54 3.72
N GLU A 33 4.75 -14.16 4.92
CA GLU A 33 3.89 -13.96 6.07
C GLU A 33 3.65 -12.47 6.32
N VAL A 34 2.38 -12.06 6.30
CA VAL A 34 1.97 -10.67 6.54
C VAL A 34 1.22 -10.59 7.86
N ARG A 35 1.50 -9.53 8.64
CA ARG A 35 0.69 -9.17 9.81
C ARG A 35 -0.42 -8.23 9.34
N PRO A 36 -1.67 -8.68 9.21
CA PRO A 36 -2.74 -7.82 8.74
C PRO A 36 -3.09 -6.77 9.80
N GLU A 37 -3.50 -5.60 9.34
CA GLU A 37 -4.15 -4.55 10.12
C GLU A 37 -5.65 -4.47 9.82
N GLN A 38 -6.03 -4.72 8.57
CA GLN A 38 -7.40 -5.02 8.12
C GLN A 38 -7.42 -6.33 7.35
N LEU A 39 -8.52 -7.06 7.45
CA LEU A 39 -8.77 -8.27 6.65
C LEU A 39 -10.27 -8.43 6.44
N TYR A 40 -10.73 -8.55 5.20
CA TYR A 40 -12.16 -8.72 4.90
C TYR A 40 -12.42 -9.87 3.93
N ILE A 41 -13.56 -10.53 4.14
CA ILE A 41 -14.17 -11.45 3.16
C ILE A 41 -15.38 -10.74 2.57
N ILE A 42 -15.36 -10.46 1.27
CA ILE A 42 -16.34 -9.63 0.56
C ILE A 42 -16.98 -10.50 -0.52
N LYS A 43 -17.99 -11.29 -0.13
CA LYS A 43 -18.66 -12.26 -1.03
C LYS A 43 -19.12 -11.68 -2.37
N LYS A 44 -19.52 -10.39 -2.40
CA LYS A 44 -19.92 -9.69 -3.63
C LYS A 44 -18.78 -9.40 -4.61
N ARG A 45 -17.51 -9.45 -4.17
CA ARG A 45 -16.31 -9.23 -5.00
C ARG A 45 -15.71 -10.56 -5.50
N GLN A 46 -16.04 -11.69 -4.87
CA GLN A 46 -15.53 -13.00 -5.25
C GLN A 46 -16.02 -13.37 -6.67
N PRO A 47 -15.12 -13.86 -7.54
CA PRO A 47 -15.54 -14.29 -8.87
C PRO A 47 -16.57 -15.43 -8.81
N ARG A 48 -17.44 -15.49 -9.82
CA ARG A 48 -18.41 -16.58 -9.97
C ARG A 48 -17.79 -17.73 -10.74
N GLY A 49 -18.14 -18.95 -10.33
CA GLY A 49 -17.66 -20.17 -10.97
C GLY A 49 -16.24 -20.54 -10.55
N SER A 50 -15.79 -21.69 -11.03
CA SER A 50 -14.47 -22.23 -10.73
C SER A 50 -13.39 -21.53 -11.55
N GLY A 51 -12.27 -21.20 -10.92
CA GLY A 51 -11.07 -20.70 -11.59
C GLY A 51 -9.85 -20.67 -10.67
N PRO A 52 -8.72 -20.07 -11.11
CA PRO A 52 -7.50 -20.00 -10.30
C PRO A 52 -7.67 -19.32 -8.93
N TRP A 53 -8.72 -18.50 -8.77
CA TRP A 53 -9.06 -17.79 -7.53
C TRP A 53 -9.74 -18.65 -6.45
N ASN A 54 -10.01 -19.94 -6.69
CA ASN A 54 -10.82 -20.77 -5.79
C ASN A 54 -10.25 -20.91 -4.37
N ASP A 55 -8.92 -20.89 -4.22
CA ASP A 55 -8.25 -21.08 -2.94
C ASP A 55 -7.95 -19.76 -2.20
N GLU A 56 -8.32 -18.62 -2.79
CA GLU A 56 -8.10 -17.30 -2.19
C GLU A 56 -9.14 -17.02 -1.10
N LYS A 57 -8.67 -16.80 0.14
CA LYS A 57 -9.52 -16.88 1.36
C LYS A 57 -10.12 -15.54 1.81
N PHE A 58 -9.65 -14.43 1.27
CA PHE A 58 -10.08 -13.09 1.63
C PHE A 58 -10.05 -12.19 0.40
N ASP A 59 -10.64 -11.01 0.54
CA ASP A 59 -10.92 -10.08 -0.56
C ASP A 59 -10.37 -8.67 -0.29
N LYS A 60 -9.90 -8.40 0.93
CA LYS A 60 -9.09 -7.23 1.26
C LYS A 60 -8.11 -7.59 2.37
N VAL A 61 -6.87 -7.13 2.26
CA VAL A 61 -5.92 -7.06 3.36
C VAL A 61 -5.22 -5.70 3.33
N ALA A 62 -5.07 -5.06 4.49
CA ALA A 62 -4.18 -3.93 4.66
C ALA A 62 -3.05 -4.30 5.64
N TRP A 63 -1.85 -3.82 5.39
CA TRP A 63 -0.69 -4.03 6.26
C TRP A 63 0.31 -2.88 6.11
N ASN A 64 1.18 -2.72 7.10
CA ASN A 64 2.36 -1.87 6.98
C ASN A 64 3.53 -2.70 6.43
N ASP A 65 4.09 -2.32 5.28
CA ASP A 65 5.23 -3.01 4.69
C ASP A 65 6.49 -2.81 5.56
N ALA A 66 7.06 -3.91 6.06
CA ALA A 66 8.11 -3.83 7.08
C ALA A 66 9.45 -3.29 6.55
N GLU A 67 9.68 -3.36 5.23
CA GLU A 67 10.92 -2.88 4.60
C GLU A 67 10.86 -1.37 4.38
N THR A 68 9.74 -0.87 3.87
CA THR A 68 9.59 0.53 3.46
C THR A 68 8.92 1.40 4.53
N GLY A 69 8.18 0.78 5.44
CA GLY A 69 7.31 1.44 6.41
C GLY A 69 6.04 2.02 5.80
N LEU A 70 5.76 1.80 4.52
CA LEU A 70 4.58 2.33 3.83
C LEU A 70 3.37 1.42 4.02
N ASP A 71 2.20 2.04 4.14
CA ASP A 71 0.93 1.30 4.24
C ASP A 71 0.52 0.75 2.88
N CYS A 72 0.14 -0.53 2.86
CA CYS A 72 -0.19 -1.27 1.65
C CYS A 72 -1.57 -1.92 1.78
N ILE A 73 -2.28 -2.02 0.66
CA ILE A 73 -3.57 -2.71 0.55
C ILE A 73 -3.56 -3.62 -0.68
N LEU A 74 -4.06 -4.84 -0.50
CA LEU A 74 -4.59 -5.65 -1.59
C LEU A 74 -6.10 -5.68 -1.46
N LEU A 75 -6.81 -5.35 -2.54
CA LEU A 75 -8.27 -5.30 -2.56
C LEU A 75 -8.80 -5.90 -3.85
N ARG A 76 -9.74 -6.84 -3.71
CA ARG A 76 -10.45 -7.43 -4.83
C ARG A 76 -11.47 -6.43 -5.40
N GLN A 77 -11.31 -6.15 -6.68
CA GLN A 77 -12.12 -5.19 -7.43
C GLN A 77 -13.48 -5.77 -7.81
N ALA A 78 -14.39 -4.94 -8.32
CA ALA A 78 -15.73 -5.38 -8.75
C ALA A 78 -15.67 -6.48 -9.81
N SER A 79 -14.62 -6.43 -10.63
CA SER A 79 -14.39 -7.37 -11.71
C SER A 79 -13.85 -8.73 -11.27
N GLY A 80 -13.50 -8.88 -9.99
CA GLY A 80 -12.90 -10.08 -9.41
C GLY A 80 -11.37 -10.14 -9.48
N VAL A 81 -10.74 -9.19 -10.20
CA VAL A 81 -9.28 -9.02 -10.21
C VAL A 81 -8.80 -8.41 -8.90
N TRP A 82 -7.51 -8.54 -8.62
CA TRP A 82 -6.86 -7.87 -7.51
C TRP A 82 -6.36 -6.49 -7.91
N GLY A 83 -6.47 -5.53 -7.00
CA GLY A 83 -5.77 -4.25 -7.05
C GLY A 83 -4.77 -4.15 -5.90
N GLY A 84 -3.62 -3.53 -6.18
CA GLY A 84 -2.59 -3.19 -5.20
C GLY A 84 -2.54 -1.69 -4.97
N PHE A 85 -2.38 -1.28 -3.72
CA PHE A 85 -2.36 0.13 -3.34
C PHE A 85 -1.28 0.39 -2.28
N VAL A 86 -0.58 1.51 -2.39
CA VAL A 86 0.46 1.96 -1.47
C VAL A 86 0.25 3.42 -1.10
N ALA A 87 0.26 3.73 0.19
CA ALA A 87 0.11 5.08 0.71
C ALA A 87 1.47 5.76 0.89
N VAL A 88 1.52 7.05 0.57
CA VAL A 88 2.63 7.94 0.91
C VAL A 88 2.18 9.07 1.83
N PRO A 89 3.04 9.53 2.76
CA PRO A 89 2.72 10.65 3.65
C PRO A 89 2.74 12.01 2.92
N PRO A 90 2.21 13.08 3.53
CA PRO A 90 2.21 14.45 2.97
C PRO A 90 3.57 14.99 2.55
N ASP A 91 4.62 14.59 3.27
CA ASP A 91 5.98 15.06 3.01
C ASP A 91 6.64 14.34 1.81
N HIS A 92 5.98 13.31 1.25
CA HIS A 92 6.51 12.56 0.12
C HIS A 92 6.52 13.41 -1.16
N PRO A 93 7.57 13.34 -2.01
CA PRO A 93 7.69 14.15 -3.22
C PRO A 93 6.54 14.03 -4.23
N LEU A 94 5.87 12.87 -4.22
CA LEU A 94 4.73 12.57 -5.09
C LEU A 94 3.37 12.74 -4.41
N TYR A 95 3.33 13.27 -3.19
CA TYR A 95 2.06 13.54 -2.52
C TYR A 95 1.19 14.48 -3.38
N GLY A 96 -0.08 14.10 -3.58
CA GLY A 96 -1.04 14.88 -4.37
C GLY A 96 -0.93 14.73 -5.89
N TYR A 97 0.03 13.95 -6.40
CA TYR A 97 0.13 13.68 -7.83
C TYR A 97 -0.95 12.68 -8.26
N ARG A 98 -1.82 13.10 -9.17
CA ARG A 98 -2.74 12.22 -9.89
C ARG A 98 -1.98 11.23 -10.77
N GLU A 99 -2.64 10.14 -11.16
CA GLU A 99 -2.08 9.04 -11.93
C GLU A 99 -1.49 9.50 -13.27
N ASP A 100 -2.14 10.47 -13.91
CA ASP A 100 -1.74 11.08 -15.17
C ASP A 100 -0.67 12.19 -15.02
N ALA A 101 -0.46 12.67 -13.79
CA ALA A 101 0.49 13.70 -13.46
C ALA A 101 1.86 13.16 -13.00
N VAL A 102 1.98 11.86 -12.71
CA VAL A 102 3.25 11.23 -12.34
C VAL A 102 4.20 11.25 -13.55
N PRO A 103 5.35 11.96 -13.48
CA PRO A 103 6.26 12.02 -14.62
C PRO A 103 6.81 10.64 -14.98
N ALA A 104 6.69 10.24 -16.25
CA ALA A 104 7.18 8.94 -16.72
C ALA A 104 8.66 8.68 -16.42
N ALA A 105 9.47 9.74 -16.35
CA ALA A 105 10.90 9.68 -16.00
C ALA A 105 11.17 9.15 -14.58
N ILE A 106 10.16 9.14 -13.70
CA ILE A 106 10.26 8.57 -12.35
C ILE A 106 10.27 7.04 -12.40
N GLY A 107 9.72 6.43 -13.46
CA GLY A 107 9.83 4.99 -13.69
C GLY A 107 8.98 4.12 -12.75
N LEU A 108 7.91 4.67 -12.15
CA LEU A 108 6.92 3.83 -11.45
C LEU A 108 6.29 2.87 -12.45
N THR A 109 6.51 1.58 -12.23
CA THR A 109 6.14 0.53 -13.18
C THR A 109 5.57 -0.71 -12.47
N PRO A 110 4.62 -0.55 -11.52
CA PRO A 110 3.88 -1.71 -11.05
C PRO A 110 3.09 -2.28 -12.22
N HIS A 111 2.73 -3.55 -12.18
CA HIS A 111 1.93 -4.31 -13.15
C HIS A 111 1.08 -3.46 -14.13
N GLY A 112 1.69 -3.09 -15.27
CA GLY A 112 1.05 -2.33 -16.36
C GLY A 112 0.88 -0.82 -16.14
N GLY A 113 1.38 -0.27 -15.03
CA GLY A 113 1.42 1.14 -14.68
C GLY A 113 0.52 1.49 -13.49
N ILE A 114 0.67 2.72 -12.98
CA ILE A 114 -0.26 3.32 -12.03
C ILE A 114 -1.53 3.74 -12.78
N ASP A 115 -2.69 3.37 -12.24
CA ASP A 115 -4.01 3.76 -12.76
C ASP A 115 -4.93 4.38 -11.68
N TYR A 116 -4.41 4.50 -10.45
CA TYR A 116 -5.10 5.08 -9.31
C TYR A 116 -4.14 5.98 -8.53
N ALA A 117 -4.53 7.22 -8.26
CA ALA A 117 -3.80 8.10 -7.36
C ALA A 117 -4.72 9.12 -6.70
N GLU A 118 -5.12 8.86 -5.46
CA GLU A 118 -6.11 9.69 -4.76
C GLU A 118 -5.84 9.77 -3.25
N ALA A 119 -6.44 10.76 -2.60
CA ALA A 119 -6.49 10.83 -1.14
C ALA A 119 -7.36 9.71 -0.55
N CYS A 120 -7.22 9.44 0.75
CA CYS A 120 -8.06 8.45 1.46
C CYS A 120 -9.56 8.61 1.15
N SER A 121 -10.22 7.51 0.78
CA SER A 121 -11.66 7.46 0.54
C SER A 121 -12.45 7.48 1.86
N ARG A 122 -13.28 8.53 2.05
CA ARG A 122 -14.04 8.77 3.31
C ARG A 122 -15.49 8.29 3.26
N TYR A 123 -16.06 8.08 2.09
CA TYR A 123 -17.50 7.86 1.92
C TYR A 123 -17.86 6.42 1.53
N GLU A 124 -16.87 5.57 1.31
CA GLU A 124 -17.08 4.17 0.97
C GLU A 124 -17.14 3.25 2.20
N ASP A 125 -17.79 2.11 2.03
CA ASP A 125 -17.79 1.02 3.00
C ASP A 125 -16.34 0.57 3.29
N GLU A 126 -16.00 0.41 4.57
CA GLU A 126 -14.64 0.10 5.01
C GLU A 126 -14.06 -1.16 4.37
N ALA A 127 -14.90 -2.13 4.05
CA ALA A 127 -14.49 -3.37 3.41
C ALA A 127 -13.92 -3.12 2.00
N VAL A 128 -14.31 -2.04 1.31
CA VAL A 128 -13.91 -1.76 -0.07
C VAL A 128 -13.16 -0.43 -0.24
N ARG A 129 -13.14 0.45 0.78
CA ARG A 129 -12.43 1.73 0.69
C ARG A 129 -10.91 1.54 0.66
N VAL A 130 -10.23 2.39 -0.11
CA VAL A 130 -8.77 2.56 -0.07
C VAL A 130 -8.45 3.64 0.97
N CYS A 131 -8.14 3.22 2.19
CA CYS A 131 -7.76 4.08 3.30
C CYS A 131 -7.11 3.24 4.43
N HIS A 132 -6.28 3.88 5.26
CA HIS A 132 -5.63 3.30 6.44
C HIS A 132 -6.59 2.95 7.59
N VAL A 133 -6.02 2.19 8.54
CA VAL A 133 -6.69 1.57 9.69
C VAL A 133 -6.55 2.40 10.97
N HIS A 134 -5.88 3.56 10.96
CA HIS A 134 -5.41 4.29 12.16
C HIS A 134 -6.52 4.77 13.11
N SER A 135 -7.22 3.84 13.74
CA SER A 135 -7.98 4.07 14.96
C SER A 135 -6.97 4.03 16.11
N ARG A 136 -6.30 5.15 16.37
CA ARG A 136 -5.70 5.35 17.70
C ARG A 136 -6.85 5.39 18.69
N ALA A 137 -6.95 4.33 19.49
CA ALA A 137 -8.03 4.11 20.47
C ALA A 137 -8.16 5.19 21.58
N ASN A 138 -7.37 6.27 21.53
CA ASN A 138 -7.40 7.40 22.47
C ASN A 138 -7.32 8.78 21.78
N ALA A 139 -7.56 8.88 20.47
CA ALA A 139 -7.72 10.20 19.84
C ALA A 139 -9.08 10.77 20.30
N PRO A 140 -9.13 11.96 20.93
CA PRO A 140 -10.38 12.56 21.36
C PRO A 140 -11.31 12.74 20.14
N GLN A 141 -12.59 12.41 20.31
CA GLN A 141 -13.64 12.77 19.36
C GLN A 141 -13.81 14.29 19.39
N ALA A 142 -13.04 14.98 18.57
CA ALA A 142 -13.24 16.39 18.25
C ALA A 142 -12.62 16.58 16.88
N GLU A 143 -13.45 16.96 15.88
CA GLU A 143 -13.21 17.78 14.67
C GLU A 143 -11.83 17.83 13.95
N ASP A 144 -10.86 16.99 14.32
CA ASP A 144 -9.44 17.08 13.99
C ASP A 144 -8.92 15.79 13.35
N GLN A 145 -9.79 15.07 12.64
CA GLN A 145 -9.39 14.05 11.65
C GLN A 145 -8.85 14.71 10.35
N THR A 146 -8.08 15.77 10.54
CA THR A 146 -7.25 16.45 9.54
C THR A 146 -5.90 15.75 9.38
N GLU A 147 -5.62 14.69 10.16
CA GLU A 147 -4.35 13.95 10.19
C GLU A 147 -4.28 12.75 9.21
N ASP A 148 -5.41 12.31 8.64
CA ASP A 148 -5.49 11.21 7.65
C ASP A 148 -5.19 11.71 6.23
N ASN A 149 -3.95 12.20 6.03
CA ASN A 149 -3.48 12.81 4.80
C ASN A 149 -2.61 11.85 3.99
N ALA A 150 -2.95 10.56 3.93
CA ALA A 150 -2.26 9.63 3.05
C ALA A 150 -2.72 9.81 1.59
N TRP A 151 -1.77 9.84 0.66
CA TRP A 151 -2.03 9.78 -0.77
C TRP A 151 -1.74 8.38 -1.28
N TRP A 152 -2.73 7.73 -1.88
CA TRP A 152 -2.68 6.33 -2.28
C TRP A 152 -2.42 6.20 -3.77
N PHE A 153 -1.36 5.50 -4.12
CA PHE A 153 -1.05 5.06 -5.48
C PHE A 153 -1.50 3.62 -5.67
N GLY A 154 -2.11 3.29 -6.80
CA GLY A 154 -2.59 1.94 -7.06
C GLY A 154 -2.63 1.54 -8.52
N PHE A 155 -2.87 0.25 -8.70
CA PHE A 155 -2.92 -0.45 -9.97
C PHE A 155 -3.81 -1.70 -9.87
N ALA A 156 -4.46 -2.10 -10.96
CA ALA A 156 -5.29 -3.30 -11.02
C ALA A 156 -4.77 -4.36 -12.01
N ALA A 157 -5.07 -5.64 -11.75
CA ALA A 157 -4.78 -6.76 -12.64
C ALA A 157 -5.84 -6.94 -13.74
N ASP A 158 -6.07 -5.89 -14.53
CA ASP A 158 -7.00 -5.85 -15.66
C ASP A 158 -6.35 -5.32 -16.94
N LYS A 159 -5.04 -5.52 -17.06
CA LYS A 159 -4.21 -5.06 -18.17
C LYS A 159 -4.26 -6.05 -19.32
N ARG A 160 -3.65 -5.65 -20.44
CA ARG A 160 -3.57 -6.50 -21.63
C ARG A 160 -2.84 -7.81 -21.28
N GLY A 161 -3.53 -8.94 -21.46
CA GLY A 161 -3.03 -10.27 -21.15
C GLY A 161 -3.47 -10.82 -19.80
N ASP A 162 -4.20 -10.04 -19.00
CA ASP A 162 -4.76 -10.53 -17.73
C ASP A 162 -6.13 -11.15 -17.92
N LEU A 163 -6.35 -12.26 -17.19
CA LEU A 163 -7.66 -12.90 -17.11
C LEU A 163 -8.56 -12.15 -16.12
N VAL A 164 -9.56 -11.45 -16.64
CA VAL A 164 -10.56 -10.72 -15.83
C VAL A 164 -11.77 -11.62 -15.56
N PRO A 165 -12.05 -12.00 -14.30
CA PRO A 165 -13.06 -13.03 -14.01
C PRO A 165 -14.49 -12.68 -14.42
N SER A 166 -14.93 -11.43 -14.24
CA SER A 166 -16.30 -11.01 -14.55
C SER A 166 -16.46 -10.36 -15.94
N GLY A 167 -15.49 -10.52 -16.84
CA GLY A 167 -15.63 -10.10 -18.23
C GLY A 167 -16.45 -11.12 -19.02
N GLY A 168 -17.52 -10.69 -19.69
CA GLY A 168 -18.31 -11.52 -20.61
C GLY A 168 -17.54 -11.85 -21.90
N LYS A 169 -16.35 -12.42 -21.78
CA LYS A 169 -15.56 -12.85 -22.92
C LYS A 169 -16.07 -14.19 -23.43
N PRO A 170 -16.30 -14.35 -24.75
CA PRO A 170 -16.62 -15.64 -25.34
C PRO A 170 -15.51 -16.65 -25.03
N ILE A 171 -15.88 -17.94 -24.93
CA ILE A 171 -15.00 -19.04 -24.51
C ILE A 171 -13.65 -19.05 -25.25
N LEU A 172 -13.63 -18.66 -26.53
CA LEU A 172 -12.43 -18.60 -27.37
C LEU A 172 -11.41 -17.53 -26.94
N ALA A 173 -11.85 -16.40 -26.37
CA ALA A 173 -10.93 -15.37 -25.87
C ALA A 173 -10.24 -15.79 -24.55
N ARG A 174 -10.79 -16.77 -23.82
CA ARG A 174 -10.12 -17.40 -22.66
C ARG A 174 -8.99 -18.34 -23.09
N GLU A 175 -9.01 -18.84 -24.32
CA GLU A 175 -7.98 -19.73 -24.87
C GLU A 175 -6.75 -18.97 -25.39
N GLU A 176 -6.78 -17.63 -25.38
CA GLU A 176 -5.73 -16.76 -25.95
C GLU A 176 -4.55 -16.48 -24.99
N GLY A 177 -4.38 -17.31 -23.95
CA GLY A 177 -3.22 -17.25 -23.05
C GLY A 177 -3.31 -16.18 -21.95
N GLU A 178 -4.50 -15.68 -21.64
CA GLU A 178 -4.72 -14.75 -20.53
C GLU A 178 -4.37 -15.38 -19.18
N ILE A 179 -3.68 -14.65 -18.32
CA ILE A 179 -3.18 -15.15 -17.02
C ILE A 179 -3.94 -14.46 -15.89
N TYR A 180 -4.50 -15.24 -14.97
CA TYR A 180 -5.03 -14.68 -13.73
C TYR A 180 -3.88 -14.25 -12.84
N ARG A 181 -3.82 -12.96 -12.48
CA ARG A 181 -2.88 -12.46 -11.49
C ARG A 181 -3.42 -12.75 -10.11
N SER A 182 -2.85 -13.78 -9.49
CA SER A 182 -3.19 -14.18 -8.13
C SER A 182 -2.83 -13.12 -7.11
N ILE A 183 -3.36 -13.28 -5.91
CA ILE A 183 -2.98 -12.44 -4.77
C ILE A 183 -1.45 -12.44 -4.52
N ASP A 184 -0.76 -13.55 -4.73
CA ASP A 184 0.69 -13.68 -4.52
C ASP A 184 1.50 -12.81 -5.49
N TYR A 185 1.08 -12.82 -6.76
CA TYR A 185 1.66 -11.95 -7.78
C TYR A 185 1.42 -10.49 -7.43
N MET A 186 0.18 -10.14 -7.09
CA MET A 186 -0.19 -8.76 -6.77
C MET A 186 0.46 -8.26 -5.48
N TYR A 187 0.70 -9.13 -4.50
CA TYR A 187 1.49 -8.80 -3.32
C TYR A 187 2.91 -8.39 -3.71
N SER A 188 3.57 -9.18 -4.56
CA SER A 188 4.94 -8.90 -5.03
C SER A 188 5.04 -7.55 -5.76
N GLU A 189 4.09 -7.28 -6.66
CA GLU A 189 3.99 -6.00 -7.37
C GLU A 189 3.70 -4.83 -6.42
N THR A 190 2.87 -5.04 -5.39
CA THR A 190 2.54 -4.00 -4.40
C THR A 190 3.76 -3.65 -3.56
N VAL A 191 4.52 -4.65 -3.11
CA VAL A 191 5.78 -4.45 -2.37
C VAL A 191 6.83 -3.78 -3.25
N GLN A 192 6.89 -4.14 -4.55
CA GLN A 192 7.79 -3.48 -5.49
C GLN A 192 7.43 -1.99 -5.65
N LEU A 193 6.15 -1.65 -5.77
CA LEU A 193 5.70 -0.26 -5.80
C LEU A 193 6.10 0.48 -4.52
N ALA A 194 5.91 -0.13 -3.36
CA ALA A 194 6.32 0.47 -2.08
C ALA A 194 7.82 0.78 -2.05
N ARG A 195 8.66 -0.14 -2.54
CA ARG A 195 10.12 0.08 -2.64
C ARG A 195 10.46 1.24 -3.58
N GLN A 196 9.79 1.32 -4.74
CA GLN A 196 10.00 2.41 -5.70
C GLN A 196 9.64 3.78 -5.10
N LEU A 197 8.49 3.87 -4.42
CA LEU A 197 8.06 5.08 -3.73
C LEU A 197 9.05 5.46 -2.62
N LYS A 198 9.46 4.49 -1.78
CA LYS A 198 10.42 4.76 -0.72
C LYS A 198 11.78 5.24 -1.25
N ALA A 199 12.25 4.70 -2.37
CA ALA A 199 13.49 5.14 -2.98
C ALA A 199 13.43 6.61 -3.48
N ILE A 200 12.26 7.06 -3.95
CA ILE A 200 12.02 8.44 -4.37
C ILE A 200 12.04 9.38 -3.16
N ASP A 201 11.37 8.99 -2.08
CA ASP A 201 11.39 9.69 -0.80
C ASP A 201 12.82 9.89 -0.30
N ASP A 202 13.60 8.80 -0.19
CA ASP A 202 14.98 8.84 0.28
C ASP A 202 15.89 9.68 -0.62
N SER A 203 15.70 9.59 -1.94
CA SER A 203 16.45 10.40 -2.91
C SER A 203 16.14 11.89 -2.82
N SER A 204 14.92 12.25 -2.42
CA SER A 204 14.52 13.63 -2.22
C SER A 204 15.11 14.23 -0.95
N ILE A 205 15.13 13.45 0.14
CA ILE A 205 15.74 13.80 1.41
C ILE A 205 17.25 14.02 1.21
N ALA A 206 17.92 13.11 0.50
CA ALA A 206 19.35 13.24 0.20
C ALA A 206 19.70 14.49 -0.63
N LYS A 207 18.75 15.03 -1.41
CA LYS A 207 18.92 16.30 -2.15
C LYS A 207 18.63 17.54 -1.30
N ALA A 208 17.86 17.39 -0.22
CA ALA A 208 17.46 18.49 0.66
C ALA A 208 18.50 18.79 1.76
N ASP A 209 19.41 17.87 2.09
CA ASP A 209 20.48 18.11 3.05
C ASP A 209 21.46 19.19 2.54
N PRO A 210 21.57 20.35 3.22
CA PRO A 210 22.52 21.36 2.80
C PRO A 210 23.94 20.85 3.07
N VAL A 211 24.73 20.74 2.00
CA VAL A 211 26.18 20.62 2.13
C VAL A 211 26.67 21.90 2.82
N LEU A 212 26.91 21.82 4.14
CA LEU A 212 27.54 22.88 4.89
C LEU A 212 28.90 23.16 4.25
N ALA A 213 29.00 24.30 3.56
CA ALA A 213 30.26 24.75 3.01
C ALA A 213 31.30 24.81 4.15
N PRO A 214 32.55 24.34 3.93
CA PRO A 214 33.58 24.45 4.94
C PRO A 214 33.73 25.92 5.36
N PRO A 215 33.91 26.20 6.66
CA PRO A 215 34.00 27.57 7.15
C PRO A 215 35.11 28.32 6.39
N PRO A 216 34.86 29.57 5.96
CA PRO A 216 35.86 30.33 5.23
C PRO A 216 37.14 30.45 6.06
N PRO A 217 38.32 30.38 5.42
CA PRO A 217 39.59 30.51 6.13
C PRO A 217 39.59 31.83 6.91
N ARG A 218 39.91 31.75 8.21
CA ARG A 218 39.99 32.92 9.07
C ARG A 218 41.01 33.88 8.48
N LEU A 219 40.54 35.06 8.08
CA LEU A 219 41.40 36.14 7.60
C LEU A 219 42.30 36.56 8.77
N GLY A 220 43.52 36.03 8.80
CA GLY A 220 44.55 36.44 9.74
C GLY A 220 44.85 37.91 9.50
N LYS A 221 44.67 38.75 10.52
CA LYS A 221 45.18 40.12 10.50
C LYS A 221 46.69 40.04 10.24
N PRO A 222 47.23 40.66 9.17
CA PRO A 222 48.66 40.90 9.14
C PRO A 222 48.98 41.83 10.31
N GLY A 223 49.74 41.29 11.27
CA GLY A 223 50.21 42.04 12.42
C GLY A 223 51.04 43.23 11.96
N GLY A 224 50.74 44.40 12.54
CA GLY A 224 51.63 45.53 12.44
C GLY A 224 52.90 45.29 13.25
N ARG A 225 54.03 45.69 12.68
CA ARG A 225 55.02 46.59 13.24
C ARG A 225 55.93 47.10 12.14
#